data_AF-A0A2P8WI88-F1
#
_entry.id   AF-A0A2P8WI88-F1
#
_cell.length_a   1.000
_cell.length_b   1.000
_cell.length_c   1.000
_cell.angle_alpha   90.00
_cell.angle_beta   90.00
_cell.angle_gamma   90.00
#
_symmetry.space_group_name_H-M   'P 1'
#
loop_
_entity.id
_entity.type
_entity.pdbx_description
1 polymer ?
#
loop_
_entity_poly.entity_id
_entity_poly.type
_entity_poly.pdbx_seq_one_letter_code
_entity_poly.pdbx_strand_id
1 'polypeptide(L)'
;MCWNGQASATLATLGFASTAYVAIKGEDPKLWVPLVYFSLMEALQAATYTVIDRCGLPLNQVLTLLGYVHIAFQPFFINACSMHFIPGEIHRRIRPFVYG
;
A
#
# COMPACT_ATOMS: atom_id res chain seq x y z
N MET A 1 -8.39 0.24 -7.95
CA MET A 1 -9.18 -0.49 -8.98
C MET A 1 -10.40 0.36 -9.33
N CYS A 2 -10.99 0.23 -10.51
CA CYS A 2 -12.21 0.99 -10.86
C CYS A 2 -13.46 0.36 -10.24
N TRP A 3 -13.62 0.49 -8.91
CA TRP A 3 -14.86 0.14 -8.21
C TRP A 3 -15.57 1.41 -7.74
N ASN A 4 -16.04 1.47 -6.49
CA ASN A 4 -16.77 2.58 -5.90
C ASN A 4 -16.10 2.98 -4.57
N GLY A 5 -16.31 4.22 -4.13
CA GLY A 5 -15.66 4.74 -2.94
C GLY A 5 -15.96 3.95 -1.65
N GLN A 6 -17.14 3.36 -1.53
CA GLN A 6 -17.52 2.55 -0.36
C GLN A 6 -16.77 1.21 -0.31
N ALA A 7 -16.56 0.58 -1.47
CA ALA A 7 -15.79 -0.65 -1.59
C ALA A 7 -14.32 -0.40 -1.21
N SER A 8 -13.71 0.68 -1.72
CA SER A 8 -12.35 1.08 -1.33
C SER A 8 -12.26 1.42 0.16
N ALA A 9 -13.24 2.13 0.73
CA ALA A 9 -13.26 2.39 2.17
C ALA A 9 -13.39 1.11 3.01
N THR A 10 -14.17 0.13 2.55
CA THR A 10 -14.33 -1.17 3.21
C THR A 10 -13.03 -1.96 3.17
N LEU A 11 -12.35 -2.00 2.02
CA LEU A 11 -11.05 -2.67 1.89
C LEU A 11 -9.98 -1.97 2.71
N ALA A 12 -9.96 -0.63 2.75
CA ALA A 12 -9.04 0.13 3.58
C ALA A 12 -9.23 -0.18 5.07
N THR A 13 -10.48 -0.19 5.55
CA THR A 13 -10.77 -0.49 6.97
C THR A 13 -10.40 -1.92 7.34
N LEU A 14 -10.74 -2.90 6.49
CA LEU A 14 -10.33 -4.30 6.70
C LEU A 14 -8.81 -4.47 6.62
N GLY A 15 -8.16 -3.77 5.69
CA GLY A 15 -6.70 -3.76 5.53
C GLY A 15 -5.99 -3.22 6.77
N PHE A 16 -6.41 -2.05 7.27
CA PHE A 16 -5.84 -1.49 8.49
C PHE A 16 -6.17 -2.32 9.73
N ALA A 17 -7.38 -2.87 9.85
CA ALA A 17 -7.76 -3.72 10.97
C ALA A 17 -6.93 -5.02 11.01
N SER A 18 -6.77 -5.69 9.87
CA SER A 18 -5.93 -6.90 9.77
C SER A 18 -4.46 -6.58 10.03
N THR A 19 -3.97 -5.45 9.54
CA THR A 19 -2.60 -5.02 9.80
C THR A 19 -2.35 -4.70 11.27
N ALA A 20 -3.29 -4.01 11.94
CA ALA A 20 -3.22 -3.74 13.36
C ALA A 20 -3.22 -5.04 14.18
N TYR A 21 -4.05 -6.02 13.80
CA TYR A 21 -4.07 -7.33 14.43
C TYR A 21 -2.70 -8.04 14.33
N VAL A 22 -2.10 -8.06 13.13
CA VAL A 22 -0.78 -8.66 12.88
C VAL A 22 0.32 -7.92 13.66
N ALA A 23 0.25 -6.59 13.73
CA ALA A 23 1.21 -5.78 14.48
C ALA A 23 1.13 -6.04 16.00
N ILE A 24 -0.08 -6.15 16.55
CA ILE A 24 -0.30 -6.45 17.98
C ILE A 24 0.19 -7.87 18.32
N LYS A 25 0.07 -8.82 17.38
CA LYS A 25 0.58 -10.17 17.54
C LYS A 25 2.12 -10.24 17.60
N GLY A 26 2.82 -9.19 17.17
CA GLY A 26 4.28 -9.11 17.21
C GLY A 26 4.98 -9.79 16.04
N GLU A 27 4.31 -9.91 14.89
CA GLU A 27 4.90 -10.47 13.66
C GLU A 27 6.01 -9.55 13.08
N ASP A 28 6.89 -10.09 12.23
CA ASP A 28 8.03 -9.35 11.67
C ASP A 28 7.56 -8.06 10.96
N PRO A 29 8.20 -6.90 11.23
CA PRO A 29 7.96 -5.65 10.51
C PRO A 29 7.93 -5.74 8.99
N LYS A 30 8.71 -6.67 8.41
CA LYS A 30 8.72 -6.92 6.96
C LYS A 30 7.38 -7.42 6.42
N LEU A 31 6.51 -7.94 7.28
CA LEU A 31 5.17 -8.40 6.92
C LEU A 31 4.15 -7.27 7.09
N TRP A 32 4.05 -6.68 8.28
CA TRP A 32 2.98 -5.71 8.54
C TRP A 32 3.21 -4.33 7.87
N VAL A 33 4.45 -3.92 7.61
CA VAL A 33 4.74 -2.63 6.94
C VAL A 33 4.21 -2.58 5.50
N PRO A 34 4.48 -3.57 4.62
CA PRO A 34 3.84 -3.62 3.30
C PRO A 34 2.31 -3.67 3.38
N LEU A 35 1.76 -4.36 4.37
CA LEU A 35 0.31 -4.45 4.62
C LEU A 35 -0.32 -3.08 4.92
N VAL A 36 0.33 -2.24 5.73
CA VAL A 36 -0.08 -0.82 5.92
C VAL A 36 -0.04 -0.08 4.59
N TYR A 37 1.07 -0.23 3.87
CA TYR A 37 1.29 0.49 2.61
C TYR A 37 0.24 0.16 1.55
N PHE A 38 -0.11 -1.12 1.38
CA PHE A 38 -1.16 -1.51 0.44
C PHE A 38 -2.56 -1.10 0.91
N SER A 39 -2.81 -1.07 2.22
CA SER A 39 -4.09 -0.57 2.77
C SER A 39 -4.24 0.94 2.53
N LEU A 40 -3.14 1.69 2.58
CA LEU A 40 -3.11 3.13 2.31
C LEU A 40 -3.54 3.48 0.86
N MET A 41 -3.25 2.60 -0.11
CA MET A 41 -3.73 2.77 -1.48
C MET A 41 -5.26 2.84 -1.57
N GLU A 42 -5.96 1.97 -0.86
CA GLU A 42 -7.43 1.93 -0.88
C GLU A 42 -8.02 3.13 -0.14
N ALA A 43 -7.37 3.58 0.94
CA ALA A 43 -7.77 4.79 1.65
C ALA A 43 -7.65 6.05 0.77
N LEU A 44 -6.55 6.15 0.03
CA LEU A 44 -6.31 7.25 -0.90
C LEU A 44 -7.30 7.21 -2.09
N GLN A 45 -7.63 6.03 -2.60
CA GLN A 45 -8.68 5.86 -3.60
C GLN A 45 -10.04 6.30 -3.06
N ALA A 46 -10.41 5.87 -1.85
CA ALA A 46 -11.65 6.30 -1.20
C ALA A 46 -11.75 7.83 -1.05
N ALA A 47 -10.64 8.49 -0.70
CA ALA A 47 -10.57 9.96 -0.66
C ALA A 47 -10.73 10.59 -2.06
N THR A 48 -10.06 10.03 -3.07
CA THR A 48 -10.11 10.54 -4.45
C THR A 48 -11.52 10.43 -5.04
N TYR A 49 -12.30 9.40 -4.67
CA TYR A 49 -13.71 9.27 -5.07
C TYR A 49 -14.61 10.42 -4.60
N THR A 50 -14.25 11.15 -3.54
CA THR A 50 -15.04 12.29 -3.05
C THR A 50 -14.91 13.55 -3.92
N VAL A 51 -13.82 13.64 -4.69
CA VAL A 51 -13.50 14.79 -5.56
C VAL A 51 -13.40 14.40 -7.04
N ILE A 52 -13.86 13.19 -7.37
CA ILE A 52 -13.85 12.67 -8.73
C ILE A 52 -14.61 13.63 -9.66
N ASP A 53 -14.13 13.77 -10.90
CA ASP A 53 -14.65 14.68 -11.92
C ASP A 53 -14.57 16.18 -11.58
N ARG A 54 -13.87 16.57 -10.51
CA ARG A 54 -13.62 17.97 -10.15
C ARG A 54 -12.19 18.39 -10.44
N CYS A 55 -11.79 18.40 -11.72
CA CYS A 55 -10.41 18.69 -12.14
C CYS A 55 -9.89 20.08 -11.73
N GLY A 56 -10.78 21.06 -11.55
CA GLY A 56 -10.42 22.42 -11.13
C GLY A 56 -10.21 22.59 -9.61
N LEU A 57 -10.51 21.57 -8.79
CA LEU A 57 -10.27 21.64 -7.36
C LEU A 57 -8.79 21.32 -7.06
N PRO A 58 -8.07 22.20 -6.34
CA PRO A 58 -6.69 21.93 -5.91
C PRO A 58 -6.57 20.61 -5.13
N LEU A 59 -7.60 20.26 -4.34
CA LEU A 59 -7.65 19.02 -3.60
C LEU A 59 -7.57 17.77 -4.51
N ASN A 60 -8.23 17.80 -5.67
CA ASN A 60 -8.16 16.69 -6.63
C ASN A 60 -6.75 16.54 -7.21
N GLN A 61 -6.09 17.65 -7.53
CA GLN A 61 -4.71 17.65 -8.04
C GLN A 61 -3.73 17.11 -7.00
N VAL A 62 -3.86 17.51 -5.74
CA VAL A 62 -3.04 17.01 -4.62
C VAL A 62 -3.25 15.52 -4.40
N LEU A 63 -4.50 15.05 -4.34
CA LEU A 63 -4.81 13.62 -4.16
C LEU A 63 -4.29 12.78 -5.34
N THR A 64 -4.41 13.29 -6.57
CA THR A 64 -3.86 12.65 -7.76
C THR A 64 -2.34 12.55 -7.69
N LEU A 65 -1.65 13.63 -7.29
CA LEU A 65 -0.20 13.63 -7.12
C LEU A 65 0.23 12.63 -6.03
N LEU A 66 -0.45 12.63 -4.88
CA LEU A 66 -0.19 11.67 -3.81
C LEU A 66 -0.38 10.23 -4.30
N GLY A 67 -1.42 9.98 -5.10
CA GLY A 67 -1.67 8.66 -5.68
C GLY A 67 -0.57 8.23 -6.64
N TYR A 68 -0.13 9.14 -7.49
CA TYR A 68 0.98 8.91 -8.40
C TYR A 68 2.28 8.60 -7.65
N VAL A 69 2.63 9.41 -6.65
CA VAL A 69 3.83 9.19 -5.81
C VAL A 69 3.73 7.85 -5.08
N HIS A 70 2.58 7.55 -4.48
CA HIS A 70 2.37 6.29 -3.77
C HIS A 70 2.50 5.07 -4.71
N ILE A 71 2.00 5.15 -5.94
CA ILE A 71 2.17 4.07 -6.93
C ILE A 71 3.64 3.94 -7.32
N ALA A 72 4.36 5.04 -7.51
CA ALA A 72 5.78 5.01 -7.89
C ALA A 72 6.65 4.26 -6.85
N PHE A 73 6.28 4.30 -5.57
CA PHE A 73 6.97 3.57 -4.50
C PHE A 73 6.44 2.14 -4.26
N GLN A 74 5.34 1.71 -4.88
CA GLN A 74 4.82 0.33 -4.74
C GLN A 74 5.85 -0.79 -5.02
N PRO A 75 6.74 -0.67 -6.04
CA PRO A 75 7.76 -1.70 -6.31
C PRO A 75 8.67 -2.01 -5.12
N PHE A 76 8.96 -1.02 -4.27
CA PHE A 76 9.78 -1.22 -3.09
C PHE A 76 9.08 -2.11 -2.06
N PHE A 77 7.82 -1.82 -1.75
CA PHE A 77 7.06 -2.56 -0.72
C PHE A 77 6.66 -3.96 -1.20
N ILE A 78 6.33 -4.13 -2.49
CA ILE A 78 6.03 -5.46 -3.02
C ILE A 78 7.26 -6.35 -3.00
N ASN A 79 8.44 -5.82 -3.34
CA ASN A 79 9.70 -6.56 -3.22
C ASN A 79 9.99 -6.94 -1.76
N ALA A 80 9.65 -6.09 -0.78
CA ALA A 80 9.88 -6.38 0.63
C ALA A 80 9.00 -7.54 1.10
N CYS A 81 7.72 -7.50 0.71
CA CYS A 81 6.76 -8.58 0.95
C CYS A 81 7.19 -9.88 0.25
N SER A 82 7.57 -9.84 -1.03
CA SER A 82 8.03 -11.01 -1.77
C SER A 82 9.28 -11.63 -1.15
N MET A 83 10.26 -10.82 -0.75
CA MET A 83 11.47 -11.31 -0.10
C MET A 83 11.22 -11.96 1.27
N HIS A 84 10.14 -11.60 1.97
CA HIS A 84 9.76 -12.23 3.24
C HIS A 84 9.41 -13.72 3.06
N PHE A 85 8.82 -14.10 1.92
CA PHE A 85 8.45 -15.49 1.62
C PHE A 85 9.59 -16.32 1.02
N ILE A 86 10.76 -15.73 0.76
CA ILE A 86 11.89 -16.42 0.13
C ILE A 86 12.81 -17.05 1.20
N PRO A 87 13.25 -18.32 1.04
CA PRO A 87 14.18 -18.97 1.97
C PRO A 87 15.49 -18.20 2.17
N GLY A 88 16.03 -18.21 3.39
CA GLY A 88 17.15 -17.35 3.81
C GLY A 88 18.40 -17.37 2.93
N GLU A 89 18.80 -18.54 2.43
CA GLU A 89 19.97 -18.67 1.52
C GLU A 89 19.73 -17.98 0.17
N ILE A 90 18.53 -18.12 -0.38
CA ILE A 90 18.15 -17.45 -1.64
C ILE A 90 17.97 -15.95 -1.37
N HIS A 91 17.29 -15.59 -0.28
CA HIS A 91 17.07 -14.20 0.15
C HIS A 91 18.40 -13.42 0.20
N ARG A 92 19.43 -13.99 0.83
CA ARG A 92 20.75 -13.31 0.95
C ARG A 92 21.44 -13.10 -0.39
N ARG A 93 21.24 -14.01 -1.35
CA ARG A 93 21.82 -13.90 -2.71
C ARG A 93 21.09 -12.87 -3.58
N ILE A 94 19.76 -12.80 -3.50
CA ILE A 94 18.95 -11.93 -4.36
C ILE A 94 18.81 -10.51 -3.81
N ARG A 95 18.89 -10.30 -2.48
CA ARG A 95 18.73 -8.98 -1.85
C ARG A 95 19.55 -7.86 -2.50
N PRO A 96 20.86 -8.03 -2.80
CA PRO A 96 21.64 -6.98 -3.46
C PRO A 96 21.19 -6.68 -4.89
N PHE A 97 20.53 -7.59 -5.60
CA PHE A 97 19.98 -7.30 -6.93
C PHE A 97 18.61 -6.62 -6.89
N VAL A 98 17.87 -6.79 -5.78
CA VAL A 98 16.53 -6.22 -5.61
C VAL A 98 16.58 -4.80 -5.05
N TYR A 99 17.57 -4.49 -4.20
CA TYR A 99 17.71 -3.20 -3.51
C TYR A 99 19.06 -2.50 -3.70
N GLY A 100 20.01 -3.14 -4.38
CA GLY A 100 21.35 -2.58 -4.65
C GLY A 100 21.48 -1.97 -6.02
#